data_AF-A0A840TJH4-F1
#
_entry.id   AF-A0A840TJH4-F1
#
_cell.length_a   1.000
_cell.length_b   1.000
_cell.length_c   1.000
_cell.angle_alpha   90.00
_cell.angle_beta   90.00
_cell.angle_gamma   90.00
#
_symmetry.space_group_name_H-M   'P 1'
#
loop_
_entity.id
_entity.type
_entity.pdbx_description
1 polymer ?
#
loop_
_entity_poly.entity_id
_entity_poly.type
_entity_poly.pdbx_seq_one_letter_code
_entity_poly.pdbx_strand_id
1 'polypeptide(L)'
;MLNLNLIKELRDDASLMELFYTAQLLNVPGEPVEEDLAGLYLTAAKRKGQAVALYQNLRGLHQKLSDFAAGKFGPYFNAHCKYSGAESFDPYHELRISMNCEVVDDLPEHIEQYAELVAFAEQTSLRSKMMIDSVRHLAPNFRFQYRATNEEGNPIIVFEDHWTEDQKNKKEVEQDLHNIEVEHCLDKYNAWYQAMMTALDEVRPFAQMLSWLK
;
A
#
# COMPACT_ATOMS: atom_id res chain seq x y z
N MET A 1 10.36 7.24 6.94
CA MET A 1 8.90 7.45 6.86
C MET A 1 8.35 6.44 5.87
N LEU A 2 7.31 5.69 6.24
CA LEU A 2 6.57 4.79 5.32
C LEU A 2 5.85 5.63 4.27
N ASN A 3 5.89 5.21 3.00
CA ASN A 3 5.27 5.93 1.90
C ASN A 3 3.94 5.26 1.52
N LEU A 4 2.82 5.85 1.97
CA LEU A 4 1.48 5.35 1.69
C LEU A 4 1.14 5.27 0.19
N ASN A 5 1.76 6.12 -0.64
CA ASN A 5 1.53 6.08 -2.09
C ASN A 5 2.15 4.82 -2.71
N LEU A 6 3.37 4.44 -2.30
CA LEU A 6 4.01 3.21 -2.78
C LEU A 6 3.24 1.96 -2.36
N ILE A 7 2.69 1.94 -1.13
CA ILE A 7 1.86 0.83 -0.64
C ILE A 7 0.55 0.74 -1.45
N LYS A 8 -0.02 1.89 -1.82
CA LYS A 8 -1.20 1.94 -2.68
C LYS A 8 -0.91 1.38 -4.08
N GLU A 9 0.25 1.71 -4.65
CA GLU A 9 0.68 1.23 -5.96
C GLU A 9 0.88 -0.29 -5.93
N LEU A 10 1.56 -0.84 -4.92
CA LEU A 10 1.68 -2.29 -4.72
C LEU A 10 0.32 -2.99 -4.66
N ARG A 11 -0.67 -2.37 -3.99
CA ARG A 11 -2.04 -2.90 -3.93
C ARG A 11 -2.72 -2.87 -5.29
N ASP A 12 -2.53 -1.80 -6.06
CA ASP A 12 -3.13 -1.63 -7.38
C ASP A 12 -2.51 -2.63 -8.37
N ASP A 13 -1.19 -2.85 -8.31
CA ASP A 13 -0.48 -3.87 -9.10
C ASP A 13 -0.92 -5.30 -8.76
N ALA A 14 -1.02 -5.64 -7.47
CA ALA A 14 -1.54 -6.94 -7.05
C ALA A 14 -2.98 -7.18 -7.53
N SER A 15 -3.80 -6.12 -7.58
CA SER A 15 -5.17 -6.20 -8.08
C SER A 15 -5.23 -6.43 -9.60
N LEU A 16 -4.35 -5.77 -10.35
CA LEU A 16 -4.22 -5.99 -11.80
C LEU A 16 -3.77 -7.42 -12.11
N MET A 17 -2.84 -7.98 -11.33
CA MET A 17 -2.41 -9.37 -11.49
C MET A 17 -3.53 -10.38 -11.22
N GLU A 18 -4.28 -10.21 -10.13
CA GLU A 18 -5.43 -11.08 -9.85
C GLU A 18 -6.44 -11.02 -11.00
N LEU A 19 -6.73 -9.82 -11.52
CA LEU A 19 -7.63 -9.64 -12.65
C LEU A 19 -7.12 -10.35 -13.91
N PHE A 20 -5.82 -10.23 -14.20
CA PHE A 20 -5.19 -10.90 -15.33
C PHE A 20 -5.34 -12.43 -15.24
N TYR A 21 -4.97 -13.03 -14.11
CA TYR A 21 -5.10 -14.48 -13.92
C TYR A 21 -6.55 -14.95 -13.90
N THR A 22 -7.47 -14.14 -13.38
CA THR A 22 -8.92 -14.42 -13.46
C THR A 22 -9.39 -14.45 -14.91
N ALA A 23 -8.96 -13.48 -15.73
CA ALA A 23 -9.33 -13.43 -17.14
C ALA A 23 -8.79 -14.65 -17.92
N GLN A 24 -7.56 -15.10 -17.62
CA GLN A 24 -6.95 -16.31 -18.19
C GLN A 24 -7.68 -17.59 -17.75
N LEU A 25 -8.12 -17.67 -16.49
CA LEU A 25 -8.91 -18.80 -15.99
C LEU A 25 -10.31 -18.87 -16.64
N LEU A 26 -10.88 -17.72 -17.02
CA LEU A 26 -12.21 -17.60 -17.61
C LEU A 26 -12.23 -17.68 -19.15
N ASN A 27 -11.07 -17.63 -19.82
CA ASN A 27 -10.92 -17.70 -21.28
C ASN A 27 -9.55 -18.29 -21.69
N VAL A 28 -9.51 -19.45 -22.37
CA VAL A 28 -9.24 -19.62 -23.84
C VAL A 28 -9.53 -21.09 -24.21
N PRO A 29 -10.45 -21.38 -25.15
CA PRO A 29 -10.50 -22.68 -25.81
C PRO A 29 -9.30 -22.83 -26.76
N GLY A 30 -8.38 -23.76 -26.46
CA GLY A 30 -7.33 -24.18 -27.39
C GLY A 30 -5.92 -23.64 -27.17
N GLU A 31 -5.69 -22.85 -26.12
CA GLU A 31 -4.33 -22.49 -25.70
C GLU A 31 -3.82 -23.43 -24.59
N PRO A 32 -2.53 -23.78 -24.59
CA PRO A 32 -1.93 -24.51 -23.48
C PRO A 32 -1.99 -23.63 -22.24
N VAL A 33 -2.88 -24.00 -21.32
CA VAL A 33 -2.93 -23.39 -19.99
C VAL A 33 -1.62 -23.74 -19.28
N GLU A 34 -0.91 -22.73 -18.76
CA GLU A 34 0.22 -22.96 -17.85
C GLU A 34 -0.17 -23.98 -16.77
N GLU A 35 0.69 -24.97 -16.49
CA GLU A 35 0.37 -26.10 -15.62
C GLU A 35 -0.05 -25.71 -14.18
N ASP A 36 0.14 -24.46 -13.75
CA ASP A 36 -0.25 -23.96 -12.42
C ASP A 36 -0.93 -22.56 -12.42
N LEU A 37 -1.81 -22.29 -13.40
CA LEU A 37 -2.54 -21.01 -13.43
C LEU A 37 -3.38 -20.74 -12.15
N ALA A 38 -3.90 -21.80 -11.53
CA ALA A 38 -4.67 -21.71 -10.28
C ALA A 38 -3.78 -21.32 -9.08
N GLY A 39 -2.56 -21.86 -8.97
CA GLY A 39 -1.60 -21.48 -7.95
C GLY A 39 -1.14 -20.03 -8.09
N LEU A 40 -0.95 -19.57 -9.33
CA LEU A 40 -0.64 -18.17 -9.64
C LEU A 40 -1.77 -17.22 -9.23
N TYR A 41 -3.02 -17.58 -9.53
CA TYR A 41 -4.21 -16.83 -9.09
C TYR A 41 -4.27 -16.73 -7.55
N LEU A 42 -4.17 -17.86 -6.84
CA LEU A 42 -4.23 -17.87 -5.37
C LEU A 42 -3.13 -17.01 -4.74
N THR A 43 -1.93 -17.06 -5.32
CA THR A 43 -0.81 -16.23 -4.87
C THR A 43 -1.10 -14.74 -5.10
N ALA A 44 -1.63 -14.37 -6.26
CA ALA A 44 -2.03 -12.99 -6.55
C ALA A 44 -3.14 -12.49 -5.63
N ALA A 45 -4.15 -13.32 -5.38
CA ALA A 45 -5.26 -13.00 -4.46
C ALA A 45 -4.77 -12.77 -3.02
N LYS A 46 -3.85 -13.61 -2.53
CA LYS A 46 -3.23 -13.43 -1.20
C LYS A 46 -2.45 -12.14 -1.09
N ARG A 47 -1.58 -11.85 -2.08
CA ARG A 47 -0.80 -10.60 -2.14
C ARG A 47 -1.71 -9.38 -2.11
N LYS A 48 -2.77 -9.39 -2.92
CA LYS A 48 -3.79 -8.33 -2.92
C LYS A 48 -4.44 -8.19 -1.55
N GLY A 49 -4.87 -9.29 -0.92
CA GLY A 49 -5.46 -9.28 0.41
C GLY A 49 -4.55 -8.60 1.44
N GLN A 50 -3.28 -8.99 1.48
CA GLN A 50 -2.28 -8.41 2.38
C GLN A 50 -2.03 -6.92 2.07
N ALA A 51 -1.90 -6.54 0.79
CA ALA A 51 -1.70 -5.14 0.40
C ALA A 51 -2.91 -4.26 0.74
N VAL A 52 -4.13 -4.78 0.56
CA VAL A 52 -5.37 -4.09 0.91
C VAL A 52 -5.44 -3.87 2.42
N ALA A 53 -5.21 -4.90 3.22
CA ALA A 53 -5.22 -4.81 4.68
C ALA A 53 -4.19 -3.77 5.17
N LEU A 54 -2.93 -3.91 4.77
CA LEU A 54 -1.85 -2.99 5.16
C LEU A 54 -2.19 -1.53 4.78
N TYR A 55 -2.64 -1.28 3.55
CA TYR A 55 -2.99 0.06 3.10
C TYR A 55 -4.17 0.65 3.89
N GLN A 56 -5.24 -0.12 4.08
CA GLN A 56 -6.44 0.35 4.78
C GLN A 56 -6.13 0.70 6.24
N ASN A 57 -5.33 -0.14 6.90
CA ASN A 57 -4.97 0.04 8.31
C ASN A 57 -4.04 1.24 8.50
N LEU A 58 -2.98 1.38 7.69
CA LEU A 58 -2.11 2.54 7.75
C LEU A 58 -2.84 3.84 7.42
N ARG A 59 -3.75 3.82 6.44
CA ARG A 59 -4.59 4.98 6.11
C ARG A 59 -5.53 5.33 7.26
N GLY A 60 -6.16 4.35 7.88
CA GLY A 60 -7.03 4.53 9.05
C GLY A 60 -6.27 5.14 10.22
N LEU A 61 -5.08 4.61 10.52
CA LEU A 61 -4.20 5.13 11.55
C LEU A 61 -3.77 6.57 11.26
N HIS A 62 -3.36 6.87 10.03
CA HIS A 62 -3.01 8.25 9.63
C HIS A 62 -4.18 9.21 9.83
N GLN A 63 -5.39 8.80 9.47
CA GLN A 63 -6.60 9.61 9.69
C GLN A 63 -6.85 9.83 11.19
N LYS A 64 -6.74 8.79 12.01
CA LYS A 64 -6.92 8.86 13.47
C LYS A 64 -5.91 9.81 14.12
N LEU A 65 -4.64 9.70 13.75
CA LEU A 65 -3.58 10.60 14.19
C LEU A 65 -3.85 12.05 13.77
N SER A 66 -4.30 12.27 12.53
CA SER A 66 -4.65 13.60 12.01
C SER A 66 -5.83 14.21 12.78
N ASP A 67 -6.86 13.42 13.06
CA ASP A 67 -8.01 13.87 13.84
C ASP A 67 -7.64 14.18 15.29
N PHE A 68 -6.80 13.37 15.92
CA PHE A 68 -6.31 13.61 17.28
C PHE A 68 -5.44 14.87 17.35
N ALA A 69 -4.55 15.08 16.40
CA ALA A 69 -3.78 16.32 16.27
C ALA A 69 -4.68 17.56 16.09
N ALA A 70 -5.82 17.40 15.40
CA ALA A 70 -6.83 18.44 15.22
C ALA A 70 -7.85 18.56 16.36
N GLY A 71 -7.72 17.77 17.44
CA GLY A 71 -8.66 17.75 18.57
C GLY A 71 -10.05 17.18 18.26
N LYS A 72 -10.21 16.46 17.15
CA LYS A 72 -11.49 15.90 16.68
C LYS A 72 -11.79 14.53 17.30
N PHE A 73 -11.92 14.50 18.63
CA PHE A 73 -12.13 13.25 19.37
C PHE A 73 -13.55 12.69 19.27
N GLY A 74 -14.54 13.51 18.93
CA GLY A 74 -15.98 13.16 19.01
C GLY A 74 -16.37 11.81 18.40
N PRO A 75 -16.02 11.51 17.14
CA PRO A 75 -16.33 10.21 16.52
C PRO A 75 -15.74 9.02 17.28
N TYR A 76 -14.50 9.16 17.75
CA TYR A 76 -13.77 8.10 18.45
C TYR A 76 -14.28 7.90 19.88
N PHE A 77 -14.62 9.00 20.57
CA PHE A 77 -15.28 8.95 21.88
C PHE A 77 -16.64 8.24 21.80
N ASN A 78 -17.46 8.60 20.81
CA ASN A 78 -18.77 7.96 20.61
C ASN A 78 -18.64 6.47 20.31
N ALA A 79 -17.65 6.09 19.49
CA ALA A 79 -17.35 4.68 19.22
C ALA A 79 -16.90 3.98 20.51
N HIS A 80 -15.97 4.57 21.27
CA HIS A 80 -15.52 4.04 22.55
C HIS A 80 -16.70 3.77 23.49
N CYS A 81 -17.53 4.78 23.79
CA CYS A 81 -18.67 4.62 24.69
C CYS A 81 -19.66 3.55 24.19
N LYS A 82 -19.83 3.41 22.87
CA LYS A 82 -20.71 2.39 22.28
C LYS A 82 -20.19 0.97 22.50
N TYR A 83 -18.88 0.75 22.41
CA TYR A 83 -18.29 -0.59 22.44
C TYR A 83 -17.70 -0.99 23.79
N SER A 84 -17.14 -0.05 24.56
CA SER A 84 -16.57 -0.30 25.90
C SER A 84 -17.58 -0.11 27.03
N GLY A 85 -18.63 0.70 26.80
CA GLY A 85 -19.57 1.11 27.84
C GLY A 85 -18.95 2.05 28.91
N ALA A 86 -17.69 2.48 28.73
CA ALA A 86 -16.97 3.32 29.67
C ALA A 86 -17.02 4.80 29.25
N GLU A 87 -17.06 5.69 30.24
CA GLU A 87 -17.01 7.15 30.02
C GLU A 87 -15.57 7.71 29.94
N SER A 88 -14.57 6.91 30.32
CA SER A 88 -13.16 7.32 30.29
C SER A 88 -12.54 7.03 28.93
N PHE A 89 -12.30 8.07 28.15
CA PHE A 89 -11.63 7.97 26.85
C PHE A 89 -10.17 8.39 26.94
N ASP A 90 -9.27 7.50 26.56
CA ASP A 90 -7.84 7.78 26.41
C ASP A 90 -7.43 7.61 24.94
N PRO A 91 -7.10 8.70 24.21
CA PRO A 91 -6.71 8.60 22.81
C PRO A 91 -5.45 7.76 22.58
N TYR A 92 -4.53 7.67 23.54
CA TYR A 92 -3.33 6.83 23.40
C TYR A 92 -3.65 5.35 23.58
N HIS A 93 -4.57 5.02 24.48
CA HIS A 93 -5.11 3.68 24.58
C HIS A 93 -5.82 3.27 23.28
N GLU A 94 -6.62 4.18 22.72
CA GLU A 94 -7.31 3.96 21.43
C GLU A 94 -6.36 3.79 20.24
N LEU A 95 -5.22 4.49 20.21
CA LEU A 95 -4.19 4.26 19.19
C LEU A 95 -3.51 2.91 19.38
N ARG A 96 -3.25 2.51 20.62
CA ARG A 96 -2.61 1.23 20.94
C ARG A 96 -3.48 0.05 20.52
N ILE A 97 -4.79 0.12 20.77
CA ILE A 97 -5.78 -0.84 20.26
C ILE A 97 -5.66 -0.93 18.73
N SER A 98 -5.66 0.20 18.02
CA SER A 98 -5.52 0.21 16.56
C SER A 98 -4.18 -0.30 16.02
N MET A 99 -3.19 -0.52 16.88
CA MET A 99 -1.90 -1.11 16.53
C MET A 99 -1.78 -2.59 16.93
N ASN A 100 -2.63 -3.10 17.83
CA ASN A 100 -2.37 -4.39 18.49
C ASN A 100 -3.61 -4.99 19.23
N CYS A 101 -4.73 -5.26 18.54
CA CYS A 101 -5.93 -5.84 19.16
C CYS A 101 -6.23 -7.31 18.79
N GLU A 102 -5.28 -8.00 18.16
CA GLU A 102 -5.38 -9.39 17.66
C GLU A 102 -6.61 -9.65 16.76
N VAL A 103 -7.09 -8.65 16.03
CA VAL A 103 -8.18 -8.79 15.04
C VAL A 103 -7.61 -8.96 13.62
N VAL A 104 -8.42 -9.52 12.71
CA VAL A 104 -8.04 -9.82 11.31
C VAL A 104 -7.53 -8.59 10.54
N ASP A 105 -7.91 -7.39 10.99
CA ASP A 105 -7.58 -6.11 10.36
C ASP A 105 -6.53 -5.30 11.15
N ASP A 106 -5.69 -5.94 11.96
CA ASP A 106 -4.63 -5.22 12.69
C ASP A 106 -3.35 -5.05 11.87
N LEU A 107 -2.56 -4.04 12.25
CA LEU A 107 -1.19 -3.91 11.76
C LEU A 107 -0.31 -4.94 12.46
N PRO A 108 0.33 -5.86 11.73
CA PRO A 108 1.23 -6.84 12.33
C PRO A 108 2.43 -6.15 12.97
N GLU A 109 3.02 -6.74 14.00
CA GLU A 109 4.25 -6.23 14.59
C GLU A 109 5.42 -6.31 13.61
N HIS A 110 5.43 -7.35 12.77
CA HIS A 110 6.48 -7.65 11.81
C HIS A 110 5.92 -7.70 10.38
N ILE A 111 6.55 -6.98 9.46
CA ILE A 111 6.14 -6.95 8.05
C ILE A 111 6.24 -8.32 7.37
N GLU A 112 7.11 -9.18 7.87
CA GLU A 112 7.30 -10.57 7.44
C GLU A 112 6.04 -11.43 7.65
N GLN A 113 5.09 -11.00 8.50
CA GLN A 113 3.77 -11.62 8.61
C GLN A 113 2.92 -11.43 7.34
N TYR A 114 3.29 -10.47 6.47
CA TYR A 114 2.80 -10.33 5.11
C TYR A 114 3.79 -10.92 4.09
N ALA A 115 4.21 -12.17 4.28
CA ALA A 115 5.28 -12.82 3.52
C ALA A 115 5.10 -12.73 1.99
N GLU A 116 3.90 -12.99 1.48
CA GLU A 116 3.63 -12.92 0.05
C GLU A 116 3.72 -11.50 -0.51
N LEU A 117 3.35 -10.48 0.28
CA LEU A 117 3.49 -9.07 -0.06
C LEU A 117 4.94 -8.60 0.00
N VAL A 118 5.73 -9.05 0.99
CA VAL A 118 7.17 -8.77 1.07
C VAL A 118 7.88 -9.33 -0.17
N ALA A 119 7.67 -10.61 -0.45
CA ALA A 119 8.22 -11.25 -1.66
C ALA A 119 7.66 -10.63 -2.96
N PHE A 120 6.47 -10.03 -2.92
CA PHE A 120 5.92 -9.30 -4.06
C PHE A 120 6.67 -7.99 -4.27
N ALA A 121 6.83 -7.16 -3.23
CA ALA A 121 7.50 -5.87 -3.30
C ALA A 121 8.94 -5.99 -3.84
N GLU A 122 9.70 -6.96 -3.36
CA GLU A 122 11.07 -7.27 -3.83
C GLU A 122 11.14 -7.65 -5.32
N GLN A 123 10.04 -8.12 -5.90
CA GLN A 123 9.97 -8.62 -7.27
C GLN A 123 9.11 -7.74 -8.19
N THR A 124 8.52 -6.66 -7.67
CA THR A 124 7.58 -5.81 -8.41
C THR A 124 8.25 -5.16 -9.60
N SER A 125 9.48 -4.67 -9.46
CA SER A 125 10.23 -4.03 -10.56
C SER A 125 10.45 -4.96 -11.76
N LEU A 126 10.90 -6.19 -11.49
CA LEU A 126 11.15 -7.21 -12.50
C LEU A 126 9.84 -7.66 -13.16
N ARG A 127 8.78 -7.82 -12.37
CA ARG A 127 7.47 -8.25 -12.87
C ARG A 127 6.73 -7.16 -13.64
N SER A 128 6.82 -5.90 -13.24
CA SER A 128 6.24 -4.79 -14.00
C SER A 128 6.87 -4.68 -15.38
N LYS A 129 8.19 -4.91 -15.50
CA LYS A 129 8.88 -5.04 -16.79
C LYS A 129 8.35 -6.24 -17.60
N MET A 130 8.26 -7.43 -16.99
CA MET A 130 7.70 -8.62 -17.66
C MET A 130 6.24 -8.45 -18.08
N MET A 131 5.42 -7.76 -17.29
CA MET A 131 4.00 -7.54 -17.58
C MET A 131 3.83 -6.56 -18.74
N ILE A 132 4.62 -5.49 -18.79
CA ILE A 132 4.67 -4.58 -19.96
C ILE A 132 5.08 -5.35 -21.21
N ASP A 133 6.11 -6.19 -21.14
CA ASP A 133 6.57 -7.00 -22.27
C ASP A 133 5.52 -8.03 -22.71
N SER A 134 4.82 -8.63 -21.75
CA SER A 134 3.72 -9.58 -22.01
C SER A 134 2.52 -8.89 -22.67
N VAL A 135 2.17 -7.68 -22.23
CA VAL A 135 1.14 -6.85 -22.86
C VAL A 135 1.55 -6.46 -24.29
N ARG A 136 2.81 -6.09 -24.52
CA ARG A 136 3.35 -5.81 -25.86
C ARG A 136 3.29 -7.03 -26.78
N HIS A 137 3.52 -8.23 -26.23
CA HIS A 137 3.43 -9.48 -26.99
C HIS A 137 1.98 -9.85 -27.33
N LEU A 138 1.06 -9.74 -26.37
CA LEU A 138 -0.35 -10.10 -26.53
C LEU A 138 -1.16 -9.06 -27.33
N ALA A 139 -0.75 -7.79 -27.29
CA ALA A 139 -1.40 -6.70 -28.01
C ALA A 139 -0.35 -5.81 -28.71
N PRO A 140 0.18 -6.22 -29.88
CA PRO A 140 1.27 -5.52 -30.58
C PRO A 140 0.94 -4.08 -31.00
N ASN A 141 -0.35 -3.77 -31.13
CA ASN A 141 -0.85 -2.44 -31.48
C ASN A 141 -1.16 -1.57 -30.25
N PHE A 142 -1.01 -2.09 -29.03
CA PHE A 142 -1.22 -1.35 -27.80
C PHE A 142 -0.08 -0.35 -27.62
N ARG A 143 -0.43 0.95 -27.61
CA ARG A 143 0.54 2.02 -27.44
C ARG A 143 0.42 2.59 -26.03
N PHE A 144 1.51 2.55 -25.28
CA PHE A 144 1.57 3.23 -23.99
C PHE A 144 1.48 4.75 -24.21
N GLN A 145 0.55 5.36 -23.49
CA GLN A 145 0.30 6.79 -23.52
C GLN A 145 0.79 7.39 -22.22
N TYR A 146 1.49 8.52 -22.32
CA TYR A 146 1.96 9.24 -21.15
C TYR A 146 1.39 10.65 -21.15
N ARG A 147 1.06 11.11 -19.94
CA ARG A 147 0.66 12.49 -19.68
C ARG A 147 1.92 13.30 -19.44
N ALA A 148 2.23 14.23 -20.33
CA ALA A 148 3.32 15.20 -20.19
C ALA A 148 2.73 16.61 -20.11
N THR A 149 3.57 17.61 -19.88
CA THR A 149 3.22 19.03 -19.97
C THR A 149 4.00 19.68 -21.11
N ASN A 150 3.35 20.48 -21.96
CA ASN A 150 4.02 21.26 -22.99
C ASN A 150 4.78 22.46 -22.38
N GLU A 151 5.48 23.23 -23.22
CA GLU A 151 6.26 24.42 -22.79
C GLU A 151 5.40 25.51 -22.12
N GLU A 152 4.08 25.47 -22.30
CA GLU A 152 3.11 26.40 -21.72
C GLU A 152 2.49 25.85 -20.42
N GLY A 153 2.90 24.65 -19.99
CA GLY A 153 2.38 23.98 -18.78
C GLY A 153 1.04 23.25 -18.98
N ASN A 154 0.57 23.09 -20.22
CA ASN A 154 -0.68 22.38 -20.53
C ASN A 154 -0.46 20.86 -20.61
N PRO A 155 -1.35 20.03 -20.06
CA PRO A 155 -1.22 18.58 -20.13
C PRO A 155 -1.45 18.09 -21.57
N ILE A 156 -0.47 17.39 -22.12
CA ILE A 156 -0.50 16.75 -23.43
C ILE A 156 -0.36 15.24 -23.28
N ILE A 157 -0.90 14.48 -24.24
CA ILE A 157 -0.67 13.05 -24.36
C ILE A 157 0.42 12.84 -25.41
N VAL A 158 1.50 12.16 -25.02
CA VAL A 158 2.60 11.85 -25.92
C VAL A 158 2.74 10.33 -26.03
N PHE A 159 2.83 9.85 -27.26
CA PHE A 159 3.10 8.46 -27.56
C PHE A 159 4.62 8.20 -27.52
N GLU A 160 5.00 7.02 -27.02
CA GLU A 160 6.40 6.59 -26.80
C GLU A 160 7.26 6.68 -28.08
N ASP A 161 6.66 6.48 -29.26
CA ASP A 161 7.34 6.55 -30.57
C ASP A 161 7.74 7.98 -31.00
N HIS A 162 7.20 9.00 -30.34
CA HIS A 162 7.50 10.41 -30.62
C HIS A 162 8.50 11.02 -29.62
N TRP A 163 9.06 10.22 -28.72
CA TRP A 163 9.97 10.72 -27.69
C TRP A 163 11.35 10.98 -28.25
N THR A 164 11.94 12.11 -27.82
CA THR A 164 13.37 12.33 -27.99
C THR A 164 14.15 11.35 -27.14
N GLU A 165 15.41 11.10 -27.51
CA GLU A 165 16.27 10.20 -26.74
C GLU A 165 16.45 10.67 -25.28
N ASP A 166 16.55 11.98 -25.07
CA ASP A 166 16.62 12.58 -23.72
C ASP A 166 15.35 12.32 -22.90
N GLN A 167 14.17 12.34 -23.53
CA GLN A 167 12.90 12.03 -22.85
C GLN A 167 12.81 10.54 -22.48
N LYS A 168 13.27 9.65 -23.36
CA LYS A 168 13.38 8.21 -23.07
C LYS A 168 14.32 7.95 -21.90
N ASN A 169 15.54 8.48 -21.96
CA ASN A 169 16.54 8.33 -20.90
C ASN A 169 16.03 8.87 -19.56
N LYS A 170 15.41 10.05 -19.56
CA LYS A 170 14.82 10.62 -18.34
C LYS A 170 13.73 9.71 -17.77
N LYS A 171 12.86 9.18 -18.63
CA LYS A 171 11.80 8.28 -18.19
C LYS A 171 12.34 6.96 -17.65
N GLU A 172 13.34 6.38 -18.30
CA GLU A 172 14.00 5.16 -17.85
C GLU A 172 14.62 5.36 -16.46
N VAL A 173 15.33 6.47 -16.24
CA VAL A 173 15.90 6.81 -14.93
C VAL A 173 14.79 7.02 -13.88
N GLU A 174 13.73 7.76 -14.20
CA GLU A 174 12.59 7.94 -13.29
C GLU A 174 11.91 6.61 -12.95
N GLN A 175 11.77 5.72 -13.94
CA GLN A 175 11.19 4.39 -13.76
C GLN A 175 12.09 3.50 -12.90
N ASP A 176 13.41 3.53 -13.09
CA ASP A 176 14.36 2.76 -12.29
C ASP A 176 14.42 3.26 -10.85
N LEU A 177 14.43 4.58 -10.64
CA LEU A 177 14.33 5.16 -9.28
C LEU A 177 13.02 4.74 -8.60
N HIS A 178 11.91 4.82 -9.33
CA HIS A 178 10.61 4.40 -8.82
C HIS A 178 10.58 2.90 -8.47
N ASN A 179 11.15 2.05 -9.32
CA ASN A 179 11.27 0.62 -9.08
C ASN A 179 12.07 0.33 -7.80
N ILE A 180 13.20 1.02 -7.60
CA ILE A 180 14.01 0.93 -6.37
C ILE A 180 13.17 1.36 -5.15
N GLU A 181 12.40 2.44 -5.25
CA GLU A 181 11.54 2.89 -4.16
C GLU A 181 10.46 1.87 -3.79
N VAL A 182 9.84 1.23 -4.78
CA VAL A 182 8.84 0.17 -4.57
C VAL A 182 9.46 -1.07 -3.94
N GLU A 183 10.65 -1.51 -4.40
CA GLU A 183 11.39 -2.64 -3.81
C GLU A 183 11.64 -2.42 -2.31
N HIS A 184 12.01 -1.20 -1.93
CA HIS A 184 12.36 -0.84 -0.54
C HIS A 184 11.19 -0.25 0.27
N CYS A 185 9.95 -0.26 -0.24
CA CYS A 185 8.87 0.49 0.39
C CYS A 185 8.43 -0.07 1.76
N LEU A 186 8.68 -1.37 2.00
CA LEU A 186 8.31 -2.08 3.23
C LEU A 186 9.46 -2.20 4.25
N ASP A 187 10.72 -1.96 3.85
CA ASP A 187 11.92 -2.12 4.70
C ASP A 187 11.88 -1.30 5.99
N LYS A 188 11.18 -0.17 5.98
CA LYS A 188 11.11 0.75 7.11
C LYS A 188 9.94 0.44 8.05
N TYR A 189 9.12 -0.56 7.75
CA TYR A 189 7.91 -0.87 8.52
C TYR A 189 8.23 -1.25 9.96
N ASN A 190 9.09 -2.26 10.17
CA ASN A 190 9.40 -2.77 11.51
C ASN A 190 9.96 -1.66 12.42
N ALA A 191 10.89 -0.85 11.90
CA ALA A 191 11.46 0.28 12.64
C ALA A 191 10.41 1.35 12.96
N TRP A 192 9.51 1.65 12.02
CA TRP A 192 8.40 2.59 12.24
C TRP A 192 7.41 2.07 13.29
N TYR A 193 7.02 0.80 13.21
CA TYR A 193 6.09 0.17 14.15
C TYR A 193 6.64 0.25 15.57
N GLN A 194 7.90 -0.16 15.75
CA GLN A 194 8.58 -0.11 17.05
C GLN A 194 8.71 1.32 17.60
N ALA A 195 9.03 2.30 16.75
CA ALA A 195 9.07 3.71 17.15
C ALA A 195 7.69 4.23 17.59
N MET A 196 6.61 3.85 16.89
CA MET A 196 5.24 4.19 17.26
C MET A 196 4.83 3.56 18.59
N MET A 197 5.12 2.27 18.78
CA MET A 197 4.80 1.57 20.04
C MET A 197 5.57 2.16 21.21
N THR A 198 6.87 2.45 21.03
CA THR A 198 7.69 3.13 22.04
C THR A 198 7.08 4.48 22.45
N ALA A 199 6.71 5.30 21.46
CA ALA A 199 6.06 6.59 21.73
C ALA A 199 4.73 6.42 22.49
N LEU A 200 3.91 5.42 22.16
CA LEU A 200 2.66 5.13 22.86
C LEU A 200 2.87 4.61 24.28
N ASP A 201 3.99 3.93 24.56
CA ASP A 201 4.36 3.43 25.88
C ASP A 201 4.96 4.52 26.79
N GLU A 202 5.78 5.40 26.23
CA GLU A 202 6.38 6.53 26.94
C GLU A 202 5.36 7.59 27.38
N VAL A 203 4.20 7.67 26.70
CA VAL A 203 3.12 8.62 27.05
C VAL A 203 2.32 8.21 28.30
N ARG A 204 2.72 7.14 29.01
CA ARG A 204 2.29 6.94 30.40
C ARG A 204 3.00 8.00 31.27
N PRO A 205 2.37 9.14 31.63
CA PRO A 205 1.00 9.17 32.17
C PRO A 205 0.24 10.51 31.97
N PHE A 206 -0.56 10.67 30.92
CA PHE A 206 -1.53 11.80 30.86
C PHE A 206 -2.52 11.77 32.04
N ALA A 207 -2.83 10.57 32.57
CA ALA A 207 -3.61 10.38 33.79
C ALA A 207 -2.93 10.89 35.08
N GLN A 208 -1.59 10.90 35.17
CA GLN A 208 -0.89 11.58 36.28
C GLN A 208 -0.77 13.08 36.03
N MET A 209 -0.67 13.55 34.79
CA MET A 209 -0.71 14.98 34.48
C MET A 209 -2.05 15.64 34.85
N LEU A 210 -3.19 14.95 34.64
CA LEU A 210 -4.50 15.43 35.10
C LEU A 210 -4.64 15.41 36.63
N SER A 211 -3.85 14.59 37.34
CA SER A 211 -3.82 14.60 38.82
C SER A 211 -3.10 15.81 39.41
N TRP A 212 -2.32 16.55 38.61
CA TRP A 212 -1.65 17.80 39.00
C TRP A 212 -2.48 19.06 38.71
N LEU A 213 -3.67 18.90 38.13
CA LEU A 213 -4.65 19.96 37.88
C LEU A 213 -5.82 19.94 38.90
N LYS A 214 -5.71 19.13 39.97
CA LYS A 214 -6.52 19.24 41.18
C LYS A 214 -5.68 19.86 42.30
#